data_AF-D2ZSG8-F1
#
_entry.id   AF-D2ZSG8-F1
#
_cell.length_a   1.000
_cell.length_b   1.000
_cell.length_c   1.000
_cell.angle_alpha   90.00
_cell.angle_beta   90.00
_cell.angle_gamma   90.00
#
_symmetry.space_group_name_H-M   'P 1'
#
loop_
_entity.id
_entity.type
_entity.pdbx_description
1 polymer ?
#
loop_
_entity_poly.entity_id
_entity_poly.type
_entity_poly.pdbx_seq_one_letter_code
_entity_poly.pdbx_strand_id
1 'polypeptide(L)' 'MAKFLNTSGTTYYLEELIKNAQERLYLISPYLKLNDRVKELLEDKDRMKIDVQIVMENINYLKL' A
#
# COMPACT_ATOMS: atom_id res chain seq x y z
N MET A 1 3.92 -6.97 23.55
CA MET A 1 2.55 -7.50 23.43
C MET A 1 2.07 -7.17 22.01
N ALA A 2 1.49 -8.12 21.27
CA ALA A 2 1.02 -7.81 19.92
C ALA A 2 -0.18 -6.85 19.98
N LYS A 3 -0.16 -5.81 19.14
CA LYS A 3 -1.29 -4.88 19.02
C LYS A 3 -2.26 -5.42 17.97
N PHE A 4 -3.48 -5.76 18.39
CA PHE A 4 -4.55 -6.11 17.48
C PHE A 4 -5.24 -4.84 16.98
N LEU A 5 -5.42 -4.76 15.67
CA LEU A 5 -6.04 -3.63 15.01
C LEU A 5 -7.43 -4.02 14.52
N ASN A 6 -8.37 -3.10 14.68
CA ASN A 6 -9.63 -3.14 13.93
C ASN A 6 -9.42 -2.53 12.53
N THR A 7 -10.43 -2.58 11.69
CA THR A 7 -10.37 -2.05 10.32
C THR A 7 -9.91 -0.59 10.27
N SER A 8 -10.45 0.27 11.13
CA SER A 8 -10.04 1.68 11.19
C SER A 8 -8.57 1.85 11.58
N GLY A 9 -8.10 1.06 12.55
CA GLY A 9 -6.69 1.05 12.95
C GLY A 9 -5.78 0.59 11.82
N THR A 10 -6.15 -0.47 11.10
CA THR A 10 -5.39 -0.95 9.94
C THR A 10 -5.28 0.11 8.86
N THR A 11 -6.39 0.77 8.51
CA THR A 11 -6.38 1.88 7.53
C THR A 11 -5.51 3.04 7.99
N TYR A 12 -5.65 3.47 9.25
CA TYR A 12 -4.86 4.55 9.81
C TYR A 12 -3.36 4.28 9.71
N TYR A 13 -2.92 3.09 10.15
CA TYR A 13 -1.50 2.75 10.11
C TYR A 13 -0.99 2.59 8.68
N LEU A 14 -1.80 2.07 7.76
CA LEU A 14 -1.42 2.03 6.33
C LEU A 14 -1.18 3.44 5.78
N GLU A 15 -2.08 4.39 6.05
CA GLU A 15 -1.89 5.78 5.61
C GLU A 15 -0.63 6.40 6.20
N GLU A 16 -0.36 6.18 7.49
CA GLU A 16 0.85 6.69 8.15
C GLU A 16 2.12 6.07 7.57
N LEU A 17 2.13 4.78 7.25
CA LEU A 17 3.26 4.14 6.58
C LEU A 17 3.53 4.76 5.21
N ILE A 18 2.49 5.00 4.42
CA ILE A 18 2.62 5.64 3.12
C ILE A 18 3.14 7.07 3.30
N LYS A 19 2.53 7.90 4.17
CA LYS A 19 2.98 9.29 4.41
C LYS A 19 4.44 9.38 4.86
N ASN A 20 4.89 8.43 5.68
CA ASN A 20 6.23 8.46 6.24
C ASN A 20 7.29 7.84 5.33
N ALA A 21 6.94 7.19 4.21
CA ALA A 21 7.92 6.73 3.23
C ALA A 21 8.71 7.91 2.63
N GLN A 22 10.06 7.81 2.64
CA GLN A 22 10.96 8.91 2.23
C GLN A 22 11.74 8.63 0.94
N GLU A 23 12.12 7.39 0.69
CA GLU A 23 12.97 7.03 -0.47
C GLU A 23 12.25 6.08 -1.43
N ARG A 24 11.67 5.01 -0.89
CA ARG A 24 10.93 4.00 -1.66
C ARG A 24 9.70 3.52 -0.91
N LEU A 25 8.67 3.13 -1.65
CA LEU A 25 7.45 2.55 -1.14
C LEU A 25 7.07 1.33 -1.98
N TYR A 26 7.07 0.15 -1.36
CA TYR A 26 6.61 -1.08 -1.99
C TYR A 26 5.28 -1.51 -1.38
N LEU A 27 4.23 -1.56 -2.20
CA LEU A 27 2.92 -2.06 -1.81
C LEU A 27 2.68 -3.42 -2.44
N ILE A 28 2.79 -4.47 -1.62
CA ILE A 28 2.66 -5.86 -2.06
C ILE A 28 1.32 -6.39 -1.56
N SER A 29 0.43 -6.78 -2.47
CA SER A 29 -0.84 -7.38 -2.09
C SER A 29 -1.36 -8.33 -3.17
N PRO A 30 -1.85 -9.54 -2.82
CA PRO A 30 -2.52 -10.43 -3.77
C PRO A 30 -3.84 -9.83 -4.30
N TYR A 31 -4.45 -8.93 -3.53
CA TYR A 31 -5.63 -8.19 -3.92
C TYR A 31 -5.55 -6.74 -3.45
N LEU A 32 -5.69 -5.80 -4.37
CA LEU A 32 -5.59 -4.39 -4.06
C LEU A 32 -6.91 -3.66 -4.30
N LYS A 33 -7.59 -3.30 -3.22
CA LYS A 33 -8.74 -2.38 -3.26
C LYS A 33 -8.41 -1.13 -2.47
N LEU A 34 -7.84 -0.15 -3.14
CA LEU A 34 -7.49 1.14 -2.54
C LEU A 34 -8.73 2.04 -2.46
N ASN A 35 -8.92 2.66 -1.30
CA ASN A 35 -9.82 3.80 -1.18
C ASN A 35 -9.17 5.05 -1.81
N ASP A 36 -9.96 6.09 -2.05
CA ASP A 36 -9.47 7.30 -2.74
C ASP A 36 -8.37 8.02 -1.94
N ARG A 37 -8.50 8.02 -0.61
CA ARG A 37 -7.50 8.56 0.31
C ARG A 37 -6.10 7.94 0.14
N VAL A 38 -6.03 6.62 -0.02
CA VAL A 38 -4.75 5.90 -0.22
C VAL A 38 -4.21 6.17 -1.62
N LYS A 39 -5.06 6.26 -2.64
CA LYS A 39 -4.62 6.63 -4.01
C LYS A 39 -3.98 8.02 -4.01
N GLU A 40 -4.63 9.01 -3.40
CA GLU A 40 -4.09 10.37 -3.25
C GLU A 40 -2.71 10.35 -2.58
N LEU A 41 -2.54 9.58 -1.50
CA LEU A 41 -1.24 9.46 -0.83
C LEU A 41 -0.17 8.84 -1.73
N LEU A 42 -0.49 7.85 -2.55
CA LEU A 42 0.46 7.26 -3.50
C LEU A 42 0.84 8.26 -4.60
N GLU A 43 -0.13 9.02 -5.10
CA GLU A 43 0.11 10.09 -6.06
C GLU A 43 0.96 11.22 -5.47
N ASP A 44 0.74 11.60 -4.21
CA ASP A 44 1.58 12.56 -3.49
C ASP A 44 3.03 12.07 -3.45
N LYS A 45 3.25 10.78 -3.21
CA LYS A 45 4.59 10.17 -3.18
C LYS A 45 5.27 10.15 -4.54
N ASP A 46 4.54 9.81 -5.59
CA ASP A 46 5.05 9.90 -6.95
C ASP A 46 5.46 11.34 -7.32
N ARG A 47 4.65 12.34 -6.95
CA ARG A 47 4.99 13.77 -7.16
C ARG A 47 6.23 14.21 -6.37
N MET A 48 6.48 13.60 -5.22
CA MET A 48 7.72 13.80 -4.44
C MET A 48 8.93 13.06 -5.03
N LYS A 49 8.77 12.35 -6.16
CA LYS A 49 9.78 11.50 -6.82
C LYS A 49 10.26 10.33 -5.94
N ILE A 50 9.42 9.89 -5.02
CA ILE A 50 9.65 8.67 -4.25
C ILE A 50 9.34 7.49 -5.17
N ASP A 51 10.22 6.47 -5.17
CA ASP A 51 10.02 5.27 -5.99
C ASP A 51 8.87 4.44 -5.41
N VAL A 52 7.69 4.52 -6.03
CA VAL A 52 6.49 3.78 -5.63
C VAL A 52 6.31 2.57 -6.54
N GLN A 53 6.35 1.37 -5.95
CA GLN A 53 6.15 0.11 -6.66
C GLN A 53 4.97 -0.66 -6.07
N ILE A 54 4.05 -1.07 -6.93
CA ILE A 54 2.91 -1.91 -6.55
C ILE A 54 3.14 -3.30 -7.15
N VAL A 55 3.24 -4.31 -6.28
CA VAL A 55 3.41 -5.70 -6.68
C VAL A 55 2.12 -6.45 -6.38
N MET A 56 1.55 -7.04 -7.43
CA MET A 56 0.34 -7.86 -7.34
C MET A 56 0.66 -9.30 -7.72
N GLU A 57 -0.02 -10.25 -7.09
CA GLU A 57 0.09 -11.66 -7.49
C GLU A 57 -0.75 -11.91 -8.76
N ASN A 58 -0.15 -12.49 -9.80
CA ASN A 58 -0.89 -12.97 -10.97
C ASN A 58 -1.04 -14.49 -10.86
N ILE A 59 -2.12 -14.94 -10.21
CA ILE A 59 -2.39 -16.37 -9.91
C ILE A 59 -2.80 -17.16 -11.18
N ASN A 60 -2.93 -16.53 -12.35
CA ASN A 60 -3.51 -17.16 -13.54
C ASN A 60 -2.55 -17.94 -14.47
N TYR A 61 -1.27 -18.13 -14.12
CA TYR A 61 -0.32 -18.84 -14.99
C TYR A 61 -0.05 -20.32 -14.60
N LEU A 62 -0.70 -20.87 -13.58
CA LEU A 62 -0.43 -22.22 -13.07
C LEU A 62 -1.58 -23.24 -13.21
N LYS A 63 -2.58 -22.97 -14.05
CA LYS A 63 -3.52 -24.02 -14.48
C LYS A 63 -3.02 -24.61 -15.81
N LEU A 64 -2.10 -25.59 -15.69
CA LEU A 64 -1.87 -26.62 -16.71
C LEU A 64 -3.01 -27.64 -16.64
#